data_AF-A0A380ZAI2-F1
#
_entry.id   AF-A0A380ZAI2-F1
#
_cell.length_a   1.000
_cell.length_b   1.000
_cell.length_c   1.000
_cell.angle_alpha   90.00
_cell.angle_beta   90.00
_cell.angle_gamma   90.00
#
_symmetry.space_group_name_H-M   'P 1'
#
loop_
_entity.id
_entity.type
_entity.pdbx_description
1 polymer ?
#
loop_
_entity_poly.entity_id
_entity_poly.type
_entity_poly.pdbx_seq_one_letter_code
_entity_poly.pdbx_strand_id
1 'polypeptide(L)' 'MKRIPAVMIFLLLVLYGKAENPPSDKDKAVACIKRWEGWHRGKMPYIGYGHRYPNLDIILTLYCK' A
#
# COMPACT_ATOMS: atom_id res chain seq x y z
N MET A 1 -25.07 -31.58 19.44
CA MET A 1 -24.06 -30.83 18.65
C MET A 1 -24.68 -29.48 18.26
N LYS A 2 -24.21 -28.36 18.83
CA LYS A 2 -24.74 -27.03 18.52
C LYS A 2 -24.28 -26.63 17.11
N ARG A 3 -25.19 -26.55 16.15
CA ARG A 3 -24.87 -26.11 14.78
C ARG A 3 -24.62 -24.61 14.81
N ILE A 4 -23.39 -24.19 14.49
CA ILE A 4 -23.06 -22.77 14.33
C ILE A 4 -23.73 -22.30 13.03
N PRO A 5 -24.58 -21.24 13.06
CA PRO A 5 -25.21 -20.71 11.87
C PRO A 5 -24.15 -20.21 10.89
N ALA A 6 -24.28 -20.51 9.59
CA ALA A 6 -23.36 -20.05 8.56
C ALA A 6 -23.20 -18.50 8.55
N VAL A 7 -24.24 -17.78 8.96
CA VAL A 7 -24.22 -16.32 9.14
C VAL A 7 -23.19 -15.88 10.17
N MET A 8 -23.01 -16.63 11.26
CA MET A 8 -22.01 -16.30 12.28
C MET A 8 -20.58 -16.54 11.79
N ILE A 9 -20.37 -17.56 10.95
CA ILE A 9 -19.08 -17.83 10.31
C ILE A 9 -18.73 -16.71 9.32
N PHE A 10 -19.70 -16.30 8.51
CA PHE A 10 -19.52 -15.21 7.56
C PHE A 10 -19.22 -13.88 8.29
N LEU A 11 -19.94 -13.60 9.38
CA LEU A 11 -19.71 -12.42 10.20
C LEU A 11 -18.29 -12.42 10.83
N LEU A 12 -17.83 -13.55 11.36
CA LEU A 12 -16.48 -13.69 11.89
C LEU A 12 -15.42 -13.47 10.81
N LEU A 13 -15.63 -13.98 9.59
CA LEU A 13 -14.71 -13.79 8.48
C LEU A 13 -14.60 -12.31 8.06
N VAL A 14 -15.75 -11.63 7.96
CA VAL A 14 -15.80 -10.19 7.62
C VAL A 14 -15.13 -9.34 8.70
N LEU A 15 -15.33 -9.67 9.98
CA LEU A 15 -14.71 -8.94 11.09
C LEU A 15 -13.21 -9.21 11.18
N TYR A 16 -12.77 -10.45 10.96
CA TYR A 16 -11.34 -10.81 10.96
C TYR A 16 -10.58 -10.14 9.81
N GLY A 17 -11.21 -10.02 8.63
CA GLY A 17 -10.64 -9.32 7.49
C GLY A 17 -10.55 -7.78 7.64
N LYS A 18 -11.16 -7.21 8.69
CA LYS A 18 -11.10 -5.76 8.99
C LYS A 18 -10.12 -5.42 10.12
N ALA A 19 -9.54 -6.41 10.78
CA ALA A 19 -8.52 -6.21 11.81
C ALA A 19 -7.14 -5.96 11.17
N GLU A 20 -7.03 -4.93 10.33
CA GLU A 20 -5.73 -4.44 9.91
C GLU A 20 -5.18 -3.52 11.00
N ASN A 21 -3.92 -3.74 11.38
CA ASN A 21 -3.24 -2.83 12.30
C ASN A 21 -3.25 -1.41 11.72
N PRO A 22 -3.35 -0.37 12.56
CA PRO A 22 -3.25 1.00 12.07
C PRO A 22 -1.96 1.14 11.25
N PRO A 23 -2.02 1.79 10.08
CA PRO A 23 -0.86 1.93 9.21
C PRO A 23 0.27 2.59 9.98
N SER A 24 1.48 2.04 9.87
CA SER A 24 2.66 2.65 10.49
C SER A 24 2.91 4.02 9.86
N ASP A 25 3.68 4.88 10.54
CA ASP A 25 4.01 6.20 9.98
C ASP A 25 4.81 6.09 8.66
N LYS A 26 5.54 4.98 8.48
CA LYS A 26 6.17 4.63 7.19
C LYS A 26 5.12 4.35 6.12
N ASP A 27 4.08 3.59 6.43
CA ASP A 27 3.00 3.29 5.48
C ASP A 27 2.22 4.55 5.10
N LYS A 28 1.98 5.45 6.07
CA LYS A 28 1.38 6.76 5.79
C LYS A 28 2.27 7.61 4.88
N ALA A 29 3.57 7.65 5.13
CA ALA A 29 4.52 8.39 4.28
C ALA A 29 4.54 7.83 2.86
N VAL A 30 4.57 6.50 2.69
CA VAL A 30 4.48 5.84 1.38
C VAL A 30 3.14 6.16 0.70
N ALA A 31 2.03 6.13 1.42
CA ALA A 31 0.72 6.47 0.86
C ALA A 31 0.64 7.94 0.41
N CYS A 32 1.21 8.88 1.17
CA CYS A 32 1.33 10.29 0.78
C CYS A 32 2.15 10.44 -0.50
N ILE A 33 3.33 9.83 -0.58
CA ILE A 33 4.19 9.87 -1.77
C ILE A 33 3.46 9.32 -2.99
N LYS A 34 2.79 8.16 -2.85
CA LYS A 34 2.00 7.57 -3.94
C LYS A 34 0.90 8.49 -4.45
N ARG A 35 0.24 9.21 -3.54
CA ARG A 35 -0.87 10.11 -3.86
C ARG A 35 -0.42 11.39 -4.56
N TRP A 36 0.69 11.98 -4.12
CA TRP A 36 1.16 13.27 -4.62
C TRP A 36 2.07 13.16 -5.85
N GLU A 37 2.96 12.16 -5.87
CA GLU A 37 3.92 11.98 -6.98
C GLU A 37 3.30 11.20 -8.14
N GLY A 38 2.32 10.34 -7.85
CA GLY A 38 1.72 9.47 -8.87
C GLY A 38 2.66 8.36 -9.37
N TRP A 39 2.11 7.47 -10.19
CA TRP A 39 2.85 6.35 -10.75
C TRP A 39 3.51 6.74 -12.07
N HIS A 40 4.84 6.69 -12.13
CA HIS A 40 5.60 6.97 -13.34
C HIS A 40 5.86 5.69 -14.15
N ARG A 41 5.37 5.68 -15.40
CA ARG A 41 5.60 4.62 -16.40
C ARG A 41 5.91 5.26 -17.76
N GLY A 42 6.91 4.75 -18.49
CA GLY A 42 7.21 5.20 -19.87
C GLY A 42 8.67 5.63 -20.08
N LYS A 43 8.91 6.59 -20.99
CA LYS A 43 10.25 7.16 -21.31
C LYS A 43 10.80 8.12 -20.25
N MET A 44 10.38 7.95 -18.99
CA MET A 44 10.91 8.71 -17.86
C MET A 44 12.20 8.05 -17.34
N PRO A 45 13.10 8.80 -16.68
CA PRO A 45 14.40 8.28 -16.25
C PRO A 45 14.35 7.21 -15.15
N TYR A 46 13.18 6.88 -14.60
CA TYR A 46 12.95 5.83 -13.59
C TYR A 46 11.49 5.35 -13.61
N ILE A 47 11.23 4.17 -13.01
CA ILE A 47 9.90 3.57 -12.83
C ILE A 47 9.60 3.50 -11.33
N GLY A 48 8.45 4.00 -10.89
CA GLY A 48 8.06 3.99 -9.48
C GLY A 48 7.29 5.22 -9.04
N TYR A 49 7.33 5.46 -7.73
CA TYR A 49 6.80 6.67 -7.08
C TYR A 49 7.98 7.54 -6.61
N GLY A 50 7.89 8.85 -6.79
CA GLY A 50 8.94 9.80 -6.42
C GLY A 50 9.41 10.63 -7.60
N HIS A 51 10.33 11.57 -7.34
CA HIS A 51 10.89 12.52 -8.30
C HIS A 51 12.42 12.40 -8.35
N ARG A 52 13.00 12.56 -9.56
CA ARG A 52 14.45 12.67 -9.72
C ARG A 52 14.82 14.15 -9.67
N TYR A 53 15.35 14.63 -8.54
CA TYR A 53 15.92 15.97 -8.48
C TYR A 53 17.39 15.90 -8.89
N PRO A 54 17.91 16.84 -9.70
CA PRO A 54 19.28 16.80 -10.20
C PRO A 54 20.35 16.78 -9.10
N ASN A 55 19.99 17.16 -7.86
CA ASN A 55 20.88 17.19 -6.71
C ASN A 55 20.40 16.30 -5.53
N LEU A 56 19.30 15.54 -5.69
CA LEU A 56 18.72 14.74 -4.60
C LEU A 56 17.79 13.64 -5.14
N ASP A 57 18.26 12.40 -5.16
CA ASP A 57 17.46 11.25 -5.58
C ASP A 57 16.64 10.70 -4.39
N ILE A 58 15.43 11.23 -4.16
CA ILE A 58 14.42 10.59 -3.30
C ILE A 58 13.50 9.78 -4.21
N ILE A 59 14.02 8.67 -4.72
CA ILE A 59 13.23 7.75 -5.53
C ILE A 59 12.87 6.56 -4.64
N LEU A 60 11.58 6.38 -4.36
CA LEU A 60 11.06 5.12 -3.83
C LEU A 60 10.99 4.11 -4.98
N THR A 61 12.14 3.88 -5.60
CA THR A 61 12.28 2.98 -6.74
C THR A 61 12.07 1.58 -6.23
N LEU A 62 10.99 0.94 -6.67
CA LEU A 62 11.01 -0.50 -6.79
C LEU A 62 11.95 -0.77 -7.97
N TYR A 63 13.26 -0.81 -7.71
CA TYR A 63 14.20 -1.34 -8.69
C TYR A 63 13.82 -2.81 -8.86
N CYS A 64 13.03 -3.09 -9.90
CA CYS A 64 12.72 -4.45 -10.29
C CYS A 64 14.05 -5.02 -10.80
N LYS A 65 14.73 -5.76 -9.93
CA LYS A 65 15.83 -6.61 -10.32
C LYS A 65 15.26 -7.95 -10.78
#